data_AF-A0A6J1N690-F1
#
_entry.id   AF-A0A6J1N690-F1
#
_cell.length_a   1.000
_cell.length_b   1.000
_cell.length_c   1.000
_cell.angle_alpha   90.00
_cell.angle_beta   90.00
_cell.angle_gamma   90.00
#
_symmetry.space_group_name_H-M   'P 1'
#
loop_
_entity.id
_entity.type
_entity.pdbx_description
1 polymer ?
#
loop_
_entity_poly.entity_id
_entity_poly.type
_entity_poly.pdbx_seq_one_letter_code
_entity_poly.pdbx_strand_id
1 'polypeptide(L)'
;MLSAAKVRIHGMQDENWVIKDKINQYRGLIKLYERDRKIHEGDLAKQKKRYSRDIRQLRKDITNKREELEVAVYGDKQFLRNAFQEHKRLQLTYMNSQADKVLESIHQENFNKRKQLDRIRYTKKKKMESFRKVQLQTAELRDRFIYETGGKLPAEKKEQVVANYVQRANIKKNAALAIKVMYKKILDILKKDSSYFSVVLEALKLDCRAQGKCLMGATEMGQLAMEYLDDRKFEFSKLEKEIKANMKERERTLKLVRREVAFLTDSFPKLIRKEEATNLDDLYDDEDAASKHSVHWELEEVMAICKRLQKATLVSSFDRILPRLKEQRYQTERLMSQLTLNSLKRDALVENRKHAILMLDTLKNVGQESTAQHILEKKQIRANLSAEEREERELTRALDEKGRLIIEMKTSLQQINQLLSTVGNKANSPPRAPAAIKYAFEDVLQPIPEVEADFDKLISTARQKIAALIQAVSKMEVNDDVRATARHFYNNILARMMRDNYKEEVTAEGGLIEFEMEDPNVPSHAIVKLRSKQLIDAQVSEFDVPDAPAKK
;
A
#
# COMPACT_ATOMS: atom_id res chain seq x y z
N MET A 1 129.87 36.34 -34.97
CA MET A 1 130.83 36.68 -36.02
C MET A 1 131.38 38.07 -35.73
N LEU A 2 132.70 38.23 -35.56
CA LEU A 2 133.33 39.54 -35.32
C LEU A 2 133.30 40.32 -36.64
N SER A 3 132.46 41.36 -36.71
CA SER A 3 132.47 42.33 -37.80
C SER A 3 133.77 43.14 -37.73
N ALA A 4 134.45 43.28 -38.88
CA ALA A 4 135.69 44.03 -39.05
C ALA A 4 135.60 45.49 -38.57
N ALA A 5 134.39 46.03 -38.39
CA ALA A 5 134.16 47.38 -37.86
C ALA A 5 134.53 47.52 -36.37
N LYS A 6 134.35 46.49 -35.55
CA LYS A 6 134.69 46.55 -34.10
C LYS A 6 136.18 46.42 -33.81
N VAL A 7 136.93 45.84 -34.75
CA VAL A 7 138.40 45.72 -34.66
C VAL A 7 139.08 47.07 -34.87
N ARG A 8 138.47 47.98 -35.65
CA ARG A 8 139.01 49.32 -35.93
C ARG A 8 138.97 50.28 -34.73
N ILE A 9 138.09 50.03 -33.76
CA ILE A 9 137.87 50.91 -32.59
C ILE A 9 138.92 50.64 -31.50
N HIS A 10 139.56 49.46 -31.52
CA HIS A 10 140.68 49.14 -30.64
C HIS A 10 141.99 49.48 -31.38
N GLY A 11 142.43 50.74 -31.26
CA GLY A 11 143.57 51.35 -31.96
C GLY A 11 144.85 50.52 -31.94
N MET A 12 145.02 49.66 -32.94
CA MET A 12 146.19 48.81 -33.17
C MET A 12 146.84 49.17 -34.52
N GLN A 13 147.43 50.36 -34.60
CA GLN A 13 148.26 50.80 -35.73
C GLN A 13 149.59 51.29 -35.19
N ASP A 14 150.56 50.38 -35.10
CA ASP A 14 151.96 50.69 -34.93
C ASP A 14 152.73 49.89 -36.00
N GLU A 15 153.48 50.59 -36.84
CA GLU A 15 154.08 50.04 -38.08
C GLU A 15 155.23 49.06 -37.79
N ASN A 16 155.78 49.10 -36.56
CA ASN A 16 156.85 48.21 -36.11
C ASN A 16 156.36 46.89 -35.49
N TRP A 17 155.05 46.61 -35.51
CA TRP A 17 154.51 45.39 -34.93
C TRP A 17 154.60 44.20 -35.88
N VAL A 18 155.40 43.22 -35.46
CA VAL A 18 155.55 41.92 -36.12
C VAL A 18 154.20 41.19 -36.09
N ILE A 19 153.90 40.43 -37.16
CA ILE A 19 152.64 39.67 -37.34
C ILE A 19 152.29 38.83 -36.10
N LYS A 20 153.28 38.33 -35.36
CA LYS A 20 153.11 37.59 -34.10
C LYS A 20 152.37 38.39 -33.02
N ASP A 21 152.65 39.68 -32.87
CA ASP A 21 152.06 40.51 -31.81
C ASP A 21 150.60 40.84 -32.12
N LYS A 22 150.28 41.11 -33.38
CA LYS A 22 148.87 41.25 -33.83
C LYS A 22 148.09 39.97 -33.55
N ILE A 23 148.65 38.79 -33.86
CA ILE A 23 148.00 37.50 -33.57
C ILE A 23 147.76 37.31 -32.06
N ASN A 24 148.71 37.68 -31.21
CA ASN A 24 148.56 37.55 -29.75
C ASN A 24 147.46 38.47 -29.19
N GLN A 25 147.35 39.69 -29.69
CA GLN A 25 146.28 40.62 -29.28
C GLN A 25 144.91 40.18 -29.79
N TYR A 26 144.79 39.71 -31.04
CA TYR A 26 143.54 39.11 -31.52
C TYR A 26 143.15 37.88 -30.70
N ARG A 27 144.11 37.04 -30.29
CA ARG A 27 143.86 35.93 -29.35
C ARG A 27 143.39 36.43 -27.98
N GLY A 28 143.95 37.53 -27.47
CA GLY A 28 143.52 38.18 -26.23
C GLY A 28 142.08 38.70 -26.30
N LEU A 29 141.73 39.38 -27.40
CA LEU A 29 140.38 39.90 -27.64
C LEU A 29 139.36 38.77 -27.78
N ILE A 30 139.70 37.70 -28.51
CA ILE A 30 138.85 36.50 -28.64
C ILE A 30 138.58 35.89 -27.26
N LYS A 31 139.62 35.73 -26.42
CA LYS A 31 139.47 35.22 -25.04
C LYS A 31 138.57 36.12 -24.17
N LEU A 32 138.64 37.44 -24.35
CA LEU A 32 137.79 38.38 -23.62
C LEU A 32 136.32 38.25 -24.05
N TYR A 33 136.06 38.21 -25.36
CA TYR A 33 134.71 37.98 -25.91
C TYR A 33 134.13 36.62 -25.52
N GLU A 34 134.94 35.57 -25.48
CA GLU A 34 134.51 34.26 -24.99
C GLU A 34 134.13 34.29 -23.50
N ARG A 35 134.88 35.07 -22.69
CA ARG A 35 134.55 35.28 -21.28
C ARG A 35 133.25 36.06 -21.12
N ASP A 36 133.09 37.18 -21.82
CA ASP A 36 131.87 38.00 -21.76
C ASP A 36 130.65 37.23 -22.27
N ARG A 37 130.81 36.43 -23.33
CA ARG A 37 129.76 35.54 -23.82
C ARG A 37 129.35 34.52 -22.75
N LYS A 38 130.31 33.91 -22.05
CA LYS A 38 130.01 32.98 -20.94
C LYS A 38 129.28 33.67 -19.78
N ILE A 39 129.65 34.91 -19.44
CA ILE A 39 128.95 35.71 -18.42
C ILE A 39 127.51 35.99 -18.86
N HIS A 40 127.33 36.45 -20.09
CA HIS A 40 126.00 36.78 -20.63
C HIS A 40 125.08 35.55 -20.72
N GLU A 41 125.61 34.41 -21.17
CA GLU A 41 124.89 33.13 -21.18
C GLU A 41 124.53 32.69 -19.74
N GLY A 42 125.45 32.88 -18.79
CA GLY A 42 125.23 32.63 -17.37
C GLY A 42 124.11 33.50 -16.77
N ASP A 43 124.07 34.79 -17.08
CA ASP A 43 123.03 35.70 -16.59
C ASP A 43 121.68 35.46 -17.25
N LEU A 44 121.64 35.14 -18.54
CA LEU A 44 120.43 34.73 -19.23
C LEU A 44 119.86 33.41 -18.63
N ALA A 45 120.73 32.47 -18.28
CA ALA A 45 120.33 31.25 -17.59
C ALA A 45 119.79 31.53 -16.17
N LYS A 46 120.39 32.47 -15.42
CA LYS A 46 119.86 32.92 -14.11
C LYS A 46 118.49 33.58 -14.24
N GLN A 47 118.29 34.44 -15.24
CA GLN A 47 117.00 35.09 -15.51
C GLN A 47 115.92 34.06 -15.90
N LYS A 48 116.23 33.12 -16.81
CA LYS A 48 115.32 32.01 -17.14
C LYS A 48 114.93 31.20 -15.89
N LYS A 49 115.89 30.91 -15.01
CA LYS A 49 115.60 30.23 -13.73
C LYS A 49 114.73 31.06 -12.79
N ARG A 50 114.85 32.39 -12.76
CA ARG A 50 113.96 33.27 -11.99
C ARG A 50 112.54 33.25 -12.56
N TYR A 51 112.37 33.54 -13.85
CA TYR A 51 111.04 33.52 -14.49
C TYR A 51 110.35 32.14 -14.39
N SER A 52 111.09 31.04 -14.49
CA SER A 52 110.51 29.70 -14.29
C SER A 52 109.99 29.44 -12.86
N ARG A 53 110.58 30.12 -11.86
CA ARG A 53 110.11 30.08 -10.46
C ARG A 53 108.89 30.96 -10.30
N ASP A 54 108.92 32.17 -10.84
CA ASP A 54 107.81 33.12 -10.77
C ASP A 54 106.56 32.56 -11.48
N ILE A 55 106.71 31.94 -12.66
CA ILE A 55 105.60 31.27 -13.36
C ILE A 55 105.02 30.13 -12.52
N ARG A 56 105.87 29.34 -11.83
CA ARG A 56 105.39 28.28 -10.94
C ARG A 56 104.64 28.84 -9.73
N GLN A 57 105.13 29.94 -9.16
CA GLN A 57 104.47 30.61 -8.04
C GLN A 57 103.12 31.18 -8.48
N LEU A 58 103.06 31.90 -9.60
CA LEU A 58 101.80 32.43 -10.15
C LEU A 58 100.79 31.33 -10.47
N ARG A 59 101.22 30.18 -11.00
CA ARG A 59 100.33 29.03 -11.21
C ARG A 59 99.75 28.52 -9.89
N LYS A 60 100.59 28.43 -8.85
CA LYS A 60 100.15 28.03 -7.50
C LYS A 60 99.18 29.05 -6.90
N ASP A 61 99.44 30.33 -7.09
CA ASP A 61 98.56 31.39 -6.58
C ASP A 61 97.23 31.41 -7.33
N ILE A 62 97.22 31.15 -8.65
CA ILE A 62 95.98 31.01 -9.44
C ILE A 62 95.18 29.80 -8.98
N THR A 63 95.81 28.64 -8.70
CA THR A 63 95.08 27.47 -8.18
C THR A 63 94.50 27.74 -6.81
N ASN A 64 95.27 28.33 -5.90
CA ASN A 64 94.81 28.67 -4.55
C ASN A 64 93.64 29.67 -4.60
N LYS A 65 93.75 30.74 -5.40
CA LYS A 65 92.66 31.72 -5.55
C LYS A 65 91.41 31.14 -6.21
N ARG A 66 91.56 30.15 -7.10
CA ARG A 66 90.41 29.40 -7.66
C ARG A 66 89.72 28.58 -6.59
N GLU A 67 90.47 27.90 -5.73
CA GLU A 67 89.91 27.14 -4.60
C GLU A 67 89.18 28.06 -3.61
N GLU A 68 89.78 29.21 -3.26
CA GLU A 68 89.14 30.23 -2.40
C GLU A 68 87.85 30.78 -3.03
N LEU A 69 87.86 31.07 -4.34
CA LEU A 69 86.68 31.53 -5.06
C LEU A 69 85.57 30.45 -5.10
N GLU A 70 85.94 29.18 -5.29
CA GLU A 70 84.98 28.08 -5.25
C GLU A 70 84.30 27.96 -3.88
N VAL A 71 85.05 28.12 -2.79
CA VAL A 71 84.50 28.13 -1.43
C VAL A 71 83.59 29.35 -1.22
N ALA A 72 83.95 30.53 -1.74
CA ALA A 72 83.12 31.73 -1.60
C ALA A 72 81.80 31.66 -2.39
N VAL A 73 81.80 31.05 -3.59
CA VAL A 73 80.61 30.98 -4.46
C VAL A 73 79.64 29.87 -4.03
N TYR A 74 80.16 28.71 -3.66
CA TYR A 74 79.35 27.51 -3.39
C TYR A 74 79.28 27.11 -1.92
N GLY A 75 80.06 27.75 -1.05
CA GLY A 75 80.21 27.36 0.35
C GLY A 75 81.16 26.18 0.53
N ASP A 76 81.27 25.68 1.77
CA ASP A 76 82.10 24.51 2.08
C ASP A 76 81.47 23.22 1.52
N LYS A 77 82.03 22.73 0.40
CA LYS A 77 81.61 21.49 -0.26
C LYS A 77 81.77 20.27 0.64
N GLN A 78 82.71 20.31 1.59
CA GLN A 78 82.96 19.20 2.52
C GLN A 78 81.80 19.04 3.52
N PHE A 79 81.19 20.15 3.93
CA PHE A 79 80.01 20.14 4.81
C PHE A 79 78.83 19.37 4.19
N LEU A 80 78.47 19.68 2.93
CA LEU A 80 77.40 18.97 2.23
C LEU A 80 77.74 17.50 1.96
N ARG A 81 79.01 17.18 1.70
CA ARG A 81 79.46 15.79 1.53
C ARG A 81 79.29 14.97 2.81
N ASN A 82 79.59 15.56 3.96
CA ASN A 82 79.42 14.92 5.26
C ASN A 82 77.93 14.80 5.62
N ALA A 83 77.13 15.83 5.37
CA ALA A 83 75.69 15.82 5.66
C ALA A 83 74.92 14.76 4.86
N PHE A 84 75.33 14.47 3.62
CA PHE A 84 74.71 13.45 2.75
C PHE A 84 75.50 12.14 2.67
N GLN A 85 76.35 11.83 3.65
CA GLN A 85 77.20 10.64 3.61
C GLN A 85 76.42 9.33 3.44
N GLU A 86 75.23 9.23 4.05
CA GLU A 86 74.34 8.05 3.93
C GLU A 86 73.47 8.06 2.67
N HIS A 87 73.38 9.20 1.97
CA HIS A 87 72.46 9.41 0.87
C HIS A 87 73.20 9.85 -0.40
N LYS A 88 73.92 8.89 -1.00
CA LYS A 88 74.72 9.06 -2.23
C LYS A 88 73.98 9.77 -3.37
N ARG A 89 72.68 9.54 -3.53
CA ARG A 89 71.86 10.21 -4.55
C ARG A 89 71.74 11.71 -4.30
N LEU A 90 71.39 12.11 -3.07
CA LEU A 90 71.26 13.52 -2.68
C LEU A 90 72.62 14.22 -2.75
N GLN A 91 73.68 13.52 -2.34
CA GLN A 91 75.05 14.01 -2.43
C GLN A 91 75.45 14.36 -3.87
N LEU A 92 75.14 13.50 -4.84
CA LEU A 92 75.44 13.75 -6.26
C LEU A 92 74.60 14.89 -6.84
N THR A 93 73.31 14.97 -6.47
CA THR A 93 72.39 16.00 -6.98
C THR A 93 72.76 17.40 -6.50
N TYR A 94 73.25 17.54 -5.26
CA TYR A 94 73.47 18.84 -4.62
C TYR A 94 74.94 19.24 -4.43
N MET A 95 75.89 18.48 -5.00
CA MET A 95 77.35 18.68 -4.81
C MET A 95 77.87 20.08 -5.20
N ASN A 96 77.21 20.74 -6.15
CA ASN A 96 77.60 22.05 -6.68
C ASN A 96 76.54 23.14 -6.39
N SER A 97 75.64 22.91 -5.44
CA SER A 97 74.57 23.85 -5.08
C SER A 97 74.84 24.51 -3.74
N GLN A 98 74.39 25.75 -3.57
CA GLN A 98 74.49 26.47 -2.31
C GLN A 98 73.62 25.82 -1.23
N ALA A 99 74.13 25.74 0.01
CA ALA A 99 73.48 25.06 1.12
C ALA A 99 72.02 25.51 1.37
N ASP A 100 71.72 26.81 1.26
CA ASP A 100 70.36 27.33 1.48
C ASP A 100 69.36 26.81 0.42
N LYS A 101 69.78 26.75 -0.85
CA LYS A 101 68.96 26.22 -1.94
C LYS A 101 68.75 24.72 -1.80
N VAL A 102 69.75 24.01 -1.29
CA VAL A 102 69.66 22.57 -1.00
C VAL A 102 68.66 22.32 0.11
N LEU A 103 68.71 23.12 1.18
CA LEU A 103 67.77 23.03 2.30
C LEU A 103 66.32 23.30 1.85
N GLU A 104 66.10 24.35 1.06
CA GLU A 104 64.77 24.68 0.50
C GLU A 104 64.25 23.55 -0.40
N SER A 105 65.10 23.01 -1.27
CA SER A 105 64.73 21.89 -2.15
C SER A 105 64.34 20.63 -1.36
N ILE A 106 65.08 20.31 -0.30
CA ILE A 106 64.77 19.18 0.58
C ILE A 106 63.48 19.42 1.37
N HIS A 107 63.25 20.63 1.90
CA HIS A 107 62.00 20.95 2.56
C HIS A 107 60.81 20.84 1.61
N GLN A 108 60.95 21.29 0.37
CA GLN A 108 59.92 21.16 -0.65
C GLN A 108 59.67 19.70 -1.02
N GLU A 109 60.72 18.89 -1.19
CA GLU A 109 60.59 17.46 -1.45
C GLU A 109 59.91 16.72 -0.28
N ASN A 110 60.30 17.04 0.96
CA ASN A 110 59.70 16.49 2.17
C ASN A 110 58.23 16.90 2.32
N PHE A 111 57.89 18.15 2.02
CA PHE A 111 56.50 18.61 2.00
C PHE A 111 55.68 17.85 0.95
N ASN A 112 56.21 17.66 -0.26
CA ASN A 112 55.56 16.89 -1.31
C ASN A 112 55.36 15.42 -0.91
N LYS A 113 56.40 14.77 -0.35
CA LYS A 113 56.30 13.41 0.19
C LYS A 113 55.27 13.32 1.32
N ARG A 114 55.22 14.32 2.21
CA ARG A 114 54.23 14.38 3.29
C ARG A 114 52.81 14.50 2.75
N LYS A 115 52.57 15.40 1.79
CA LYS A 115 51.29 15.56 1.09
C LYS A 115 50.85 14.27 0.41
N GLN A 116 51.77 13.56 -0.25
CA GLN A 116 51.49 12.25 -0.86
C GLN A 116 51.13 11.20 0.20
N LEU A 117 51.87 11.16 1.30
CA LEU A 117 51.60 10.25 2.42
C LEU A 117 50.24 10.53 3.05
N ASP A 118 49.85 11.77 3.25
CA ASP A 118 48.54 12.15 3.79
C ASP A 118 47.41 11.78 2.82
N ARG A 119 47.62 11.96 1.50
CA ARG A 119 46.68 11.47 0.47
C ARG A 119 46.52 9.94 0.54
N ILE A 120 47.61 9.20 0.70
CA ILE A 120 47.57 7.73 0.82
C ILE A 120 46.86 7.30 2.12
N ARG A 121 47.13 7.99 3.24
CA ARG A 121 46.43 7.72 4.51
C ARG A 121 44.93 7.96 4.39
N TYR A 122 44.53 9.05 3.75
CA TYR A 122 43.12 9.36 3.52
C TYR A 122 42.45 8.30 2.63
N THR A 123 43.07 7.92 1.51
CA THR A 123 42.50 6.87 0.64
C THR A 123 42.42 5.52 1.34
N LYS A 124 43.43 5.16 2.15
CA LYS A 124 43.39 3.96 3.01
C LYS A 124 42.23 4.02 4.00
N LYS A 125 42.03 5.14 4.70
CA LYS A 125 40.92 5.32 5.64
C LYS A 125 39.57 5.15 4.94
N LYS A 126 39.37 5.82 3.80
CA LYS A 126 38.14 5.72 3.00
C LYS A 126 37.87 4.29 2.51
N LYS A 127 38.91 3.58 2.03
CA LYS A 127 38.79 2.16 1.63
C LYS A 127 38.46 1.26 2.81
N MET A 128 39.04 1.49 3.98
CA MET A 128 38.76 0.72 5.19
C MET A 128 37.33 0.93 5.69
N GLU A 129 36.81 2.16 5.63
CA GLU A 129 35.41 2.45 5.95
C GLU A 129 34.46 1.76 4.96
N SER A 130 34.76 1.81 3.66
CA SER A 130 33.99 1.09 2.62
C SER A 130 34.00 -0.42 2.88
N PHE A 131 35.17 -0.99 3.18
CA PHE A 131 35.31 -2.41 3.50
C PHE A 131 34.48 -2.82 4.73
N ARG A 132 34.50 -2.01 5.80
CA ARG A 132 33.66 -2.26 6.98
C ARG A 132 32.17 -2.23 6.66
N LYS A 133 31.72 -1.27 5.84
CA LYS A 133 30.32 -1.20 5.39
C LYS A 133 29.91 -2.44 4.60
N VAL A 134 30.75 -2.86 3.65
CA VAL A 134 30.49 -4.08 2.85
C VAL A 134 30.49 -5.33 3.72
N GLN A 135 31.36 -5.44 4.71
CA GLN A 135 31.34 -6.56 5.67
C GLN A 135 30.05 -6.59 6.49
N LEU A 136 29.58 -5.44 6.99
CA LEU A 136 28.30 -5.33 7.69
C LEU A 136 27.14 -5.77 6.81
N GLN A 137 27.06 -5.25 5.58
CA GLN A 137 26.04 -5.66 4.61
C GLN A 137 26.09 -7.17 4.32
N THR A 138 27.28 -7.74 4.20
CA THR A 138 27.44 -9.17 3.96
C THR A 138 26.97 -10.01 5.17
N ALA A 139 27.23 -9.55 6.40
CA ALA A 139 26.75 -10.19 7.60
C ALA A 139 25.22 -10.11 7.71
N GLU A 140 24.63 -8.94 7.47
CA GLU A 140 23.18 -8.74 7.44
C GLU A 140 22.51 -9.63 6.38
N LEU A 141 23.07 -9.72 5.18
CA LEU A 141 22.55 -10.58 4.11
C LEU A 141 22.66 -12.07 4.47
N ARG A 142 23.72 -12.48 5.18
CA ARG A 142 23.86 -13.86 5.69
C ARG A 142 22.81 -14.15 6.76
N ASP A 143 22.57 -13.22 7.68
CA ASP A 143 21.54 -13.37 8.70
C ASP A 143 20.15 -13.44 8.06
N ARG A 144 19.83 -12.54 7.12
CA ARG A 144 18.58 -12.63 6.34
C ARG A 144 18.47 -13.95 5.61
N PHE A 145 19.53 -14.44 4.98
CA PHE A 145 19.49 -15.74 4.30
C PHE A 145 19.21 -16.89 5.28
N ILE A 146 19.84 -16.88 6.47
CA ILE A 146 19.64 -17.91 7.50
C ILE A 146 18.22 -17.87 8.08
N TYR A 147 17.71 -16.68 8.41
CA TYR A 147 16.45 -16.53 9.15
C TYR A 147 15.22 -16.30 8.25
N GLU A 148 15.36 -15.64 7.10
CA GLU A 148 14.25 -15.37 6.17
C GLU A 148 14.17 -16.42 5.06
N THR A 149 15.31 -16.85 4.49
CA THR A 149 15.33 -17.80 3.35
C THR A 149 15.45 -19.27 3.79
N GLY A 150 16.07 -19.55 4.95
CA GLY A 150 16.25 -20.90 5.51
C GLY A 150 14.95 -21.60 5.98
N GLY A 151 13.83 -20.88 5.99
CA GLY A 151 12.55 -21.35 6.51
C GLY A 151 12.56 -21.48 8.04
N LYS A 152 11.35 -21.65 8.61
CA LYS A 152 11.15 -21.74 10.06
C LYS A 152 12.02 -22.83 10.68
N LEU A 153 12.67 -22.50 11.80
CA LEU A 153 13.50 -23.46 12.54
C LEU A 153 12.67 -24.71 12.92
N PRO A 154 13.28 -25.90 13.04
CA PRO A 154 12.57 -27.10 13.48
C PRO A 154 11.85 -26.93 14.83
N ALA A 155 12.37 -26.08 15.71
CA ALA A 155 11.72 -25.70 16.97
C ALA A 155 10.43 -24.91 16.75
N GLU A 156 10.46 -23.88 15.90
CA GLU A 156 9.28 -23.06 15.55
C GLU A 156 8.18 -23.87 14.85
N LYS A 157 8.56 -24.85 14.02
CA LYS A 157 7.58 -25.78 13.42
C LYS A 157 6.86 -26.60 14.49
N LYS A 158 7.57 -27.06 15.52
CA LYS A 158 6.98 -27.78 16.65
C LYS A 158 6.09 -26.86 17.48
N GLU A 159 6.51 -25.63 17.75
CA GLU A 159 5.70 -24.63 18.44
C GLU A 159 4.43 -24.28 17.68
N GLN A 160 4.50 -24.13 16.35
CA GLN A 160 3.32 -23.86 15.53
C GLN A 160 2.32 -25.03 15.58
N VAL A 161 2.81 -26.27 15.57
CA VAL A 161 1.96 -27.46 15.74
C VAL A 161 1.28 -27.45 17.11
N VAL A 162 2.01 -27.17 18.19
CA VAL A 162 1.45 -27.07 19.54
C VAL A 162 0.43 -25.92 19.64
N ALA A 163 0.73 -24.76 19.08
CA ALA A 163 -0.19 -23.62 19.02
C ALA A 163 -1.48 -23.97 18.28
N ASN A 164 -1.39 -24.69 17.15
CA ASN A 164 -2.55 -25.19 16.41
C ASN A 164 -3.37 -26.18 17.25
N TYR A 165 -2.73 -27.07 18.01
CA TYR A 165 -3.44 -27.97 18.93
C TYR A 165 -4.18 -27.21 20.03
N VAL A 166 -3.53 -26.22 20.64
CA VAL A 166 -4.14 -25.37 21.67
C VAL A 166 -5.32 -24.59 21.10
N GLN A 167 -5.18 -24.00 19.90
CA GLN A 167 -6.25 -23.27 19.24
C GLN A 167 -7.44 -24.19 18.92
N ARG A 168 -7.19 -25.40 18.38
CA ARG A 168 -8.24 -26.40 18.14
C ARG A 168 -8.95 -26.81 19.43
N ALA A 169 -8.21 -27.02 20.51
CA ALA A 169 -8.79 -27.34 21.82
C ALA A 169 -9.66 -26.19 22.35
N ASN A 170 -9.23 -24.93 22.17
CA ASN A 170 -9.99 -23.75 22.58
C ASN A 170 -11.29 -23.59 21.78
N ILE A 171 -11.25 -23.80 20.46
CA ILE A 171 -12.45 -23.81 19.62
C ILE A 171 -13.43 -24.89 20.09
N LYS A 172 -12.95 -26.11 20.37
CA LYS A 172 -13.79 -27.20 20.91
C LYS A 172 -14.40 -26.84 22.26
N LYS A 173 -13.63 -26.23 23.16
CA LYS A 173 -14.12 -25.75 24.46
C LYS A 173 -15.22 -24.70 24.29
N ASN A 174 -15.02 -23.72 23.42
CA ASN A 174 -16.00 -22.66 23.17
C ASN A 174 -17.28 -23.21 22.55
N ALA A 175 -17.17 -24.16 21.62
CA ALA A 175 -18.33 -24.87 21.08
C ALA A 175 -19.08 -25.64 22.18
N ALA A 176 -18.38 -26.36 23.05
CA ALA A 176 -18.99 -27.07 24.17
C ALA A 176 -19.68 -26.13 25.17
N LEU A 177 -19.10 -24.94 25.43
CA LEU A 177 -19.74 -23.91 26.26
C LEU A 177 -21.02 -23.37 25.61
N ALA A 178 -21.00 -23.10 24.30
CA ALA A 178 -22.18 -22.65 23.57
C ALA A 178 -23.30 -23.72 23.62
N ILE A 179 -22.95 -24.98 23.38
CA ILE A 179 -23.87 -26.12 23.49
C ILE A 179 -24.46 -26.22 24.91
N LYS A 180 -23.62 -26.11 25.95
CA LYS A 180 -24.08 -26.10 27.36
C LYS A 180 -25.08 -24.98 27.63
N VAL A 181 -24.81 -23.76 27.15
CA VAL A 181 -25.72 -22.62 27.30
C VAL A 181 -27.05 -22.88 26.58
N MET A 182 -27.02 -23.45 25.37
CA MET A 182 -28.23 -23.82 24.64
C MET A 182 -29.05 -24.88 25.39
N TYR A 183 -28.42 -25.95 25.87
CA TYR A 183 -29.12 -26.97 26.67
C TYR A 183 -29.72 -26.39 27.95
N LYS A 184 -29.04 -25.44 28.61
CA LYS A 184 -29.60 -24.76 29.77
C LYS A 184 -30.86 -23.96 29.40
N LYS A 185 -30.85 -23.23 28.28
CA LYS A 185 -32.02 -22.51 27.78
C LYS A 185 -33.18 -23.46 27.45
N ILE A 186 -32.91 -24.57 26.78
CA ILE A 186 -33.91 -25.59 26.46
C ILE A 186 -34.53 -26.13 27.75
N LEU A 187 -33.70 -26.45 28.74
CA LEU A 187 -34.15 -26.97 30.03
C LEU A 187 -35.00 -25.94 30.81
N ASP A 188 -34.65 -24.66 30.74
CA ASP A 188 -35.43 -23.58 31.35
C ASP A 188 -36.81 -23.41 30.66
N ILE A 189 -36.89 -23.55 29.33
CA ILE A 189 -38.15 -23.56 28.59
C ILE A 189 -39.00 -24.76 29.02
N LEU A 190 -38.42 -25.97 29.02
CA LEU A 190 -39.13 -27.18 29.42
C LEU A 190 -39.67 -27.11 30.86
N LYS A 191 -38.93 -26.48 31.77
CA LYS A 191 -39.42 -26.23 33.14
C LYS A 191 -40.61 -25.29 33.17
N LYS A 192 -40.58 -24.20 32.38
CA LYS A 192 -41.71 -23.28 32.27
C LYS A 192 -42.92 -23.98 31.67
N ASP A 193 -42.73 -24.74 30.60
CA ASP A 193 -43.81 -25.50 29.95
C ASP A 193 -44.41 -26.53 30.91
N SER A 194 -43.58 -27.25 31.67
CA SER A 194 -44.05 -28.18 32.70
C SER A 194 -44.92 -27.47 33.75
N SER A 195 -44.52 -26.30 34.22
CA SER A 195 -45.34 -25.52 35.17
C SER A 195 -46.64 -25.02 34.54
N TYR A 196 -46.60 -24.58 33.28
CA TYR A 196 -47.78 -24.14 32.53
C TYR A 196 -48.79 -25.27 32.35
N PHE A 197 -48.34 -26.45 31.91
CA PHE A 197 -49.20 -27.61 31.75
C PHE A 197 -49.82 -28.06 33.08
N SER A 198 -49.08 -27.96 34.19
CA SER A 198 -49.64 -28.26 35.52
C SER A 198 -50.81 -27.33 35.87
N VAL A 199 -50.67 -26.02 35.63
CA VAL A 199 -51.73 -25.04 35.88
C VAL A 199 -52.94 -25.28 34.97
N VAL A 200 -52.71 -25.55 33.68
CA VAL A 200 -53.79 -25.88 32.73
C VAL A 200 -54.53 -27.14 33.16
N LEU A 201 -53.82 -28.19 33.58
CA LEU A 201 -54.43 -29.43 34.05
C LEU A 201 -55.23 -29.24 35.34
N GLU A 202 -54.77 -28.42 36.27
CA GLU A 202 -55.54 -28.07 37.47
C GLU A 202 -56.81 -27.28 37.13
N ALA A 203 -56.71 -26.30 36.23
CA ALA A 203 -57.85 -25.53 35.76
C ALA A 203 -58.90 -26.45 35.09
N LEU A 204 -58.46 -27.37 34.23
CA LEU A 204 -59.35 -28.37 33.61
C LEU A 204 -60.00 -29.29 34.65
N LYS A 205 -59.27 -29.74 35.67
CA LYS A 205 -59.85 -30.54 36.77
C LYS A 205 -60.92 -29.77 37.54
N LEU A 206 -60.68 -28.48 37.81
CA LEU A 206 -61.66 -27.61 38.47
C LEU A 206 -62.89 -27.41 37.59
N ASP A 207 -62.69 -27.17 36.29
CA ASP A 207 -63.79 -27.00 35.34
C ASP A 207 -64.63 -28.27 35.20
N CYS A 208 -64.01 -29.45 35.07
CA CYS A 208 -64.73 -30.73 35.07
C CYS A 208 -65.58 -30.93 36.34
N ARG A 209 -65.08 -30.53 37.52
CA ARG A 209 -65.85 -30.59 38.76
C ARG A 209 -67.02 -29.61 38.75
N ALA A 210 -66.83 -28.41 38.23
CA ALA A 210 -67.88 -27.40 38.11
C ALA A 210 -68.97 -27.82 37.12
N GLN A 211 -68.57 -28.33 35.95
CA GLN A 211 -69.48 -28.91 34.95
C GLN A 211 -70.25 -30.10 35.52
N GLY A 212 -69.59 -30.99 36.27
CA GLY A 212 -70.25 -32.11 36.94
C GLY A 212 -71.33 -31.66 37.93
N LYS A 213 -71.06 -30.62 38.74
CA LYS A 213 -72.08 -30.01 39.62
C LYS A 213 -73.24 -29.40 38.85
N CYS A 214 -72.94 -28.70 37.75
CA CYS A 214 -73.95 -28.10 36.90
C CYS A 214 -74.87 -29.17 36.28
N LEU A 215 -74.29 -30.28 35.79
CA LEU A 215 -75.05 -31.39 35.23
C LEU A 215 -75.93 -32.07 36.28
N MET A 216 -75.42 -32.31 37.49
CA MET A 216 -76.24 -32.83 38.61
C MET A 216 -77.41 -31.89 38.93
N GLY A 217 -77.16 -30.59 39.07
CA GLY A 217 -78.22 -29.61 39.32
C GLY A 217 -79.25 -29.53 38.19
N ALA A 218 -78.81 -29.64 36.93
CA ALA A 218 -79.71 -29.71 35.78
C ALA A 218 -80.55 -31.00 35.78
N THR A 219 -79.97 -32.14 36.18
CA THR A 219 -80.73 -33.40 36.31
C THR A 219 -81.73 -33.36 37.46
N GLU A 220 -81.38 -32.79 38.62
CA GLU A 220 -82.31 -32.59 39.74
C GLU A 220 -83.47 -31.69 39.34
N MET A 221 -83.18 -30.55 38.69
CA MET A 221 -84.21 -29.66 38.16
C MET A 221 -85.08 -30.34 37.09
N GLY A 222 -84.49 -31.16 36.22
CA GLY A 222 -85.21 -31.94 35.23
C GLY A 222 -86.12 -33.00 35.85
N GLN A 223 -85.67 -33.66 36.91
CA GLN A 223 -86.49 -34.62 37.68
C GLN A 223 -87.66 -33.92 38.35
N LEU A 224 -87.43 -32.83 39.07
CA LEU A 224 -88.49 -32.04 39.69
C LEU A 224 -89.51 -31.56 38.65
N ALA A 225 -89.04 -31.05 37.50
CA ALA A 225 -89.94 -30.61 36.44
C ALA A 225 -90.78 -31.76 35.86
N MET A 226 -90.23 -32.97 35.76
CA MET A 226 -90.98 -34.17 35.34
C MET A 226 -92.02 -34.57 36.39
N GLU A 227 -91.67 -34.58 37.67
CA GLU A 227 -92.60 -34.84 38.78
C GLU A 227 -93.77 -33.84 38.74
N TYR A 228 -93.48 -32.55 38.64
CA TYR A 228 -94.51 -31.51 38.51
C TYR A 228 -95.40 -31.71 37.28
N LEU A 229 -94.83 -32.16 36.16
CA LEU A 229 -95.56 -32.40 34.93
C LEU A 229 -96.49 -33.62 35.06
N ASP A 230 -96.04 -34.68 35.72
CA ASP A 230 -96.86 -35.86 35.98
C ASP A 230 -97.97 -35.59 37.00
N ASP A 231 -97.70 -34.82 38.06
CA ASP A 231 -98.72 -34.33 39.00
C ASP A 231 -99.80 -33.52 38.26
N ARG A 232 -99.39 -32.62 37.35
CA ARG A 232 -100.33 -31.84 36.55
C ARG A 232 -101.16 -32.74 35.63
N LYS A 233 -100.56 -33.70 34.96
CA LYS A 233 -101.30 -34.68 34.13
C LYS A 233 -102.31 -35.45 34.96
N PHE A 234 -101.95 -35.87 36.17
CA PHE A 234 -102.85 -36.57 37.08
C PHE A 234 -104.04 -35.68 37.48
N GLU A 235 -103.79 -34.45 37.93
CA GLU A 235 -104.83 -33.48 38.27
C GLU A 235 -105.74 -33.16 37.07
N PHE A 236 -105.18 -32.99 35.87
CA PHE A 236 -105.96 -32.81 34.65
C PHE A 236 -106.84 -34.02 34.34
N SER A 237 -106.33 -35.24 34.46
CA SER A 237 -107.11 -36.46 34.23
C SER A 237 -108.23 -36.63 35.26
N LYS A 238 -107.97 -36.30 36.52
CA LYS A 238 -108.97 -36.30 37.60
C LYS A 238 -110.07 -35.28 37.31
N LEU A 239 -109.69 -34.04 37.02
CA LEU A 239 -110.63 -32.97 36.66
C LEU A 239 -111.44 -33.33 35.41
N GLU A 240 -110.82 -33.93 34.39
CA GLU A 240 -111.51 -34.40 33.19
C GLU A 240 -112.58 -35.45 33.52
N LYS A 241 -112.28 -36.40 34.41
CA LYS A 241 -113.24 -37.40 34.89
C LYS A 241 -114.39 -36.77 35.66
N GLU A 242 -114.09 -35.83 36.57
CA GLU A 242 -115.10 -35.09 37.33
C GLU A 242 -116.01 -34.27 36.42
N ILE A 243 -115.45 -33.54 35.45
CA ILE A 243 -116.21 -32.79 34.45
C ILE A 243 -117.09 -33.73 33.62
N LYS A 244 -116.57 -34.88 33.16
CA LYS A 244 -117.37 -35.86 32.41
C LYS A 244 -118.52 -36.44 33.25
N ALA A 245 -118.29 -36.72 34.53
CA ALA A 245 -119.33 -37.19 35.44
C ALA A 245 -120.41 -36.12 35.65
N ASN A 246 -119.99 -34.89 35.94
CA ASN A 246 -120.88 -33.74 36.11
C ASN A 246 -121.66 -33.43 34.83
N MET A 247 -121.03 -33.49 33.66
CA MET A 247 -121.72 -33.34 32.37
C MET A 247 -122.78 -34.42 32.15
N LYS A 248 -122.48 -35.69 32.46
CA LYS A 248 -123.47 -36.78 32.38
C LYS A 248 -124.61 -36.60 33.38
N GLU A 249 -124.32 -36.15 34.59
CA GLU A 249 -125.32 -35.86 35.61
C GLU A 249 -126.20 -34.69 35.19
N ARG A 250 -125.60 -33.60 34.71
CA ARG A 250 -126.29 -32.43 34.15
C ARG A 250 -127.14 -32.81 32.94
N GLU A 251 -126.67 -33.71 32.09
CA GLU A 251 -127.47 -34.22 30.96
C GLU A 251 -128.66 -35.07 31.44
N ARG A 252 -128.47 -35.87 32.50
CA ARG A 252 -129.57 -36.64 33.12
C ARG A 252 -130.59 -35.71 33.77
N THR A 253 -130.17 -34.72 34.56
CA THR A 253 -131.07 -33.75 35.18
C THR A 253 -131.77 -32.90 34.13
N LEU A 254 -131.07 -32.44 33.07
CA LEU A 254 -131.69 -31.77 31.93
C LEU A 254 -132.70 -32.66 31.22
N LYS A 255 -132.46 -33.96 31.08
CA LYS A 255 -133.46 -34.89 30.51
C LYS A 255 -134.69 -35.03 31.41
N LEU A 256 -134.51 -35.09 32.73
CA LEU A 256 -135.63 -35.12 33.69
C LEU A 256 -136.42 -33.82 33.64
N VAL A 257 -135.75 -32.66 33.76
CA VAL A 257 -136.38 -31.34 33.66
C VAL A 257 -137.03 -31.16 32.30
N ARG A 258 -136.43 -31.60 31.19
CA ARG A 258 -137.09 -31.56 29.86
C ARG A 258 -138.34 -32.43 29.80
N ARG A 259 -138.36 -33.60 30.46
CA ARG A 259 -139.57 -34.43 30.57
C ARG A 259 -140.63 -33.78 31.44
N GLU A 260 -140.24 -33.15 32.54
CA GLU A 260 -141.16 -32.40 33.42
C GLU A 260 -141.71 -31.16 32.71
N VAL A 261 -140.86 -30.39 32.03
CA VAL A 261 -141.26 -29.26 31.20
C VAL A 261 -142.13 -29.73 30.04
N ALA A 262 -141.82 -30.84 29.37
CA ALA A 262 -142.69 -31.41 28.33
C ALA A 262 -144.05 -31.85 28.90
N PHE A 263 -144.06 -32.53 30.05
CA PHE A 263 -145.29 -32.91 30.76
C PHE A 263 -146.12 -31.68 31.17
N LEU A 264 -145.49 -30.63 31.69
CA LEU A 264 -146.14 -29.37 32.06
C LEU A 264 -146.60 -28.57 30.84
N THR A 265 -145.84 -28.60 29.74
CA THR A 265 -146.17 -27.94 28.47
C THR A 265 -147.34 -28.63 27.77
N ASP A 266 -147.39 -29.97 27.78
CA ASP A 266 -148.47 -30.77 27.19
C ASP A 266 -149.73 -30.79 28.08
N SER A 267 -149.57 -30.83 29.41
CA SER A 267 -150.70 -30.84 30.35
C SER A 267 -151.31 -29.45 30.58
N PHE A 268 -150.52 -28.37 30.41
CA PHE A 268 -150.97 -27.00 30.66
C PHE A 268 -150.42 -25.98 29.63
N PRO A 269 -150.79 -26.08 28.34
CA PRO A 269 -150.24 -25.22 27.27
C PRO A 269 -150.58 -23.72 27.40
N LYS A 270 -151.45 -23.34 28.36
CA LYS A 270 -151.89 -21.95 28.58
C LYS A 270 -151.25 -21.24 29.78
N LEU A 271 -150.38 -21.90 30.56
CA LEU A 271 -149.80 -21.32 31.79
C LEU A 271 -148.31 -20.97 31.72
N ILE A 272 -147.60 -21.26 30.63
CA ILE A 272 -146.15 -21.00 30.54
C ILE A 272 -145.90 -19.67 29.80
N ARG A 273 -145.63 -18.60 30.54
CA ARG A 273 -145.03 -17.36 30.03
C ARG A 273 -143.52 -17.52 29.90
N LYS A 274 -142.97 -17.16 28.74
CA LYS A 274 -141.53 -16.95 28.55
C LYS A 274 -141.20 -15.53 29.02
N GLU A 275 -140.53 -15.38 30.15
CA GLU A 275 -139.99 -14.09 30.59
C GLU A 275 -138.47 -14.15 30.67
N GLU A 276 -137.85 -13.09 30.14
CA GLU A 276 -136.42 -12.88 29.98
C GLU A 276 -135.80 -12.43 31.31
N ALA A 277 -134.68 -13.04 31.70
CA ALA A 277 -133.97 -12.71 32.93
C ALA A 277 -133.29 -11.32 32.82
N THR A 278 -133.62 -10.43 33.75
CA THR A 278 -133.01 -9.11 33.92
C THR A 278 -131.88 -9.12 34.96
N ASN A 279 -130.98 -8.16 34.76
CA ASN A 279 -129.70 -7.89 35.42
C ASN A 279 -129.74 -7.81 36.96
N LEU A 280 -128.68 -8.33 37.57
CA LEU A 280 -128.26 -8.06 38.96
C LEU A 280 -126.75 -7.83 38.93
N ASP A 281 -126.34 -6.58 38.74
CA ASP A 281 -124.96 -6.14 38.95
C ASP A 281 -125.02 -4.65 39.30
N ASP A 282 -125.19 -4.35 40.58
CA ASP A 282 -124.80 -3.08 41.20
C ASP A 282 -125.16 -3.15 42.68
N LEU A 283 -124.14 -3.40 43.52
CA LEU A 283 -124.08 -3.00 44.94
C LEU A 283 -122.80 -3.57 45.56
N TYR A 284 -121.70 -2.80 45.55
CA TYR A 284 -120.72 -2.75 46.65
C TYR A 284 -119.91 -1.44 46.54
N ASP A 285 -120.30 -0.45 47.35
CA ASP A 285 -119.45 0.67 47.74
C ASP A 285 -118.72 0.28 49.04
N ASP A 286 -117.39 0.44 49.07
CA ASP A 286 -116.55 0.19 50.25
C ASP A 286 -116.04 1.52 50.82
N GLU A 287 -116.45 1.80 52.06
CA GLU A 287 -115.90 2.86 52.92
C GLU A 287 -114.53 2.43 53.47
N ASP A 288 -113.46 3.18 53.14
CA ASP A 288 -112.30 3.40 54.03
C ASP A 288 -111.22 4.28 53.33
N ALA A 289 -111.38 5.60 53.45
CA ALA A 289 -110.54 6.60 52.77
C ALA A 289 -109.76 7.55 53.71
N ALA A 290 -109.65 7.27 55.01
CA ALA A 290 -109.06 8.24 55.95
C ALA A 290 -107.57 8.03 56.28
N SER A 291 -106.95 6.86 55.99
CA SER A 291 -105.55 6.59 56.37
C SER A 291 -104.55 6.58 55.18
N LYS A 292 -104.99 6.78 53.93
CA LYS A 292 -104.12 6.61 52.75
C LYS A 292 -103.34 7.87 52.34
N HIS A 293 -103.67 9.06 52.85
CA HIS A 293 -103.11 10.30 52.30
C HIS A 293 -101.63 10.55 52.62
N SER A 294 -101.16 10.19 53.83
CA SER A 294 -99.76 10.38 54.24
C SER A 294 -98.80 9.46 53.48
N VAL A 295 -99.15 8.18 53.36
CA VAL A 295 -98.32 7.17 52.65
C VAL A 295 -98.31 7.45 51.15
N HIS A 296 -99.42 7.93 50.58
CA HIS A 296 -99.50 8.23 49.16
C HIS A 296 -98.61 9.40 48.73
N TRP A 297 -98.45 10.42 49.59
CA TRP A 297 -97.57 11.56 49.31
C TRP A 297 -96.08 11.16 49.37
N GLU A 298 -95.69 10.39 50.39
CA GLU A 298 -94.32 9.85 50.50
C GLU A 298 -93.97 8.94 49.32
N LEU A 299 -94.93 8.14 48.85
CA LEU A 299 -94.77 7.24 47.72
C LEU A 299 -94.66 8.00 46.39
N GLU A 300 -95.38 9.12 46.24
CA GLU A 300 -95.22 10.04 45.11
C GLU A 300 -93.84 10.70 45.08
N GLU A 301 -93.32 11.13 46.24
CA GLU A 301 -91.98 11.73 46.34
C GLU A 301 -90.87 10.73 45.98
N VAL A 302 -90.95 9.51 46.52
CA VAL A 302 -90.03 8.40 46.20
C VAL A 302 -90.11 8.04 44.72
N MET A 303 -91.32 7.96 44.14
CA MET A 303 -91.49 7.75 42.70
C MET A 303 -90.87 8.88 41.86
N ALA A 304 -90.98 10.14 42.30
CA ALA A 304 -90.40 11.27 41.61
C ALA A 304 -88.85 11.22 41.64
N ILE A 305 -88.25 10.74 42.73
CA ILE A 305 -86.81 10.51 42.84
C ILE A 305 -86.38 9.35 41.94
N CYS A 306 -87.10 8.21 41.98
CA CYS A 306 -86.83 7.05 41.12
C CYS A 306 -86.93 7.40 39.62
N LYS A 307 -87.92 8.19 39.21
CA LYS A 307 -88.05 8.68 37.82
C LYS A 307 -86.89 9.60 37.42
N ARG A 308 -86.41 10.47 38.32
CA ARG A 308 -85.21 11.29 38.08
C ARG A 308 -83.96 10.43 37.92
N LEU A 309 -83.75 9.46 38.80
CA LEU A 309 -82.64 8.51 38.73
C LEU A 309 -82.70 7.65 37.47
N GLN A 310 -83.89 7.19 37.06
CA GLN A 310 -84.10 6.44 35.82
C GLN A 310 -83.67 7.23 34.58
N LYS A 311 -84.05 8.52 34.52
CA LYS A 311 -83.62 9.42 33.44
C LYS A 311 -82.11 9.67 33.47
N ALA A 312 -81.53 9.94 34.64
CA ALA A 312 -80.11 10.23 34.79
C ALA A 312 -79.21 9.01 34.46
N THR A 313 -79.67 7.80 34.79
CA THR A 313 -78.93 6.55 34.52
C THR A 313 -79.24 5.93 33.16
N LEU A 314 -80.22 6.47 32.42
CA LEU A 314 -80.68 6.00 31.10
C LEU A 314 -81.13 4.53 31.12
N VAL A 315 -82.01 4.18 32.06
CA VAL A 315 -82.41 2.78 32.31
C VAL A 315 -83.90 2.56 32.06
N SER A 316 -84.28 1.40 31.52
CA SER A 316 -85.68 1.08 31.16
C SER A 316 -86.60 0.77 32.35
N SER A 317 -86.07 0.36 33.51
CA SER A 317 -86.84 0.08 34.74
C SER A 317 -86.08 0.47 36.01
N PHE A 318 -86.79 0.66 37.13
CA PHE A 318 -86.17 1.09 38.39
C PHE A 318 -85.20 0.06 38.99
N ASP A 319 -85.50 -1.24 38.87
CA ASP A 319 -84.66 -2.33 39.40
C ASP A 319 -83.25 -2.38 38.80
N ARG A 320 -83.10 -1.76 37.62
CA ARG A 320 -81.86 -1.74 36.85
C ARG A 320 -80.96 -0.53 37.18
N ILE A 321 -81.46 0.45 37.95
CA ILE A 321 -80.70 1.66 38.36
C ILE A 321 -79.46 1.28 39.18
N LEU A 322 -79.64 0.48 40.24
CA LEU A 322 -78.54 0.07 41.12
C LEU A 322 -77.48 -0.79 40.41
N PRO A 323 -77.85 -1.83 39.63
CA PRO A 323 -76.90 -2.56 38.80
C PRO A 323 -76.12 -1.66 37.84
N ARG A 324 -76.79 -0.68 37.20
CA ARG A 324 -76.15 0.24 36.26
C ARG A 324 -75.13 1.14 36.95
N LEU A 325 -75.43 1.65 38.14
CA LEU A 325 -74.51 2.46 38.93
C LEU A 325 -73.29 1.66 39.42
N LYS A 326 -73.48 0.40 39.83
CA LYS A 326 -72.37 -0.49 40.21
C LYS A 326 -71.45 -0.78 39.03
N GLU A 327 -72.02 -1.07 37.86
CA GLU A 327 -71.25 -1.30 36.64
C GLU A 327 -70.50 -0.02 36.21
N GLN A 328 -71.15 1.15 36.27
CA GLN A 328 -70.49 2.43 35.99
C GLN A 328 -69.28 2.64 36.89
N ARG A 329 -69.43 2.43 38.20
CA ARG A 329 -68.33 2.54 39.15
C ARG A 329 -67.18 1.59 38.82
N TYR A 330 -67.48 0.33 38.53
CA TYR A 330 -66.46 -0.66 38.15
C TYR A 330 -65.71 -0.26 36.88
N GLN A 331 -66.45 0.21 35.85
CA GLN A 331 -65.84 0.69 34.61
C GLN A 331 -64.98 1.95 34.85
N THR A 332 -65.42 2.87 35.71
CA THR A 332 -64.63 4.05 36.08
C THR A 332 -63.33 3.66 36.79
N GLU A 333 -63.38 2.75 37.77
CA GLU A 333 -62.18 2.26 38.48
C GLU A 333 -61.20 1.55 37.53
N ARG A 334 -61.73 0.73 36.61
CA ARG A 334 -60.93 0.07 35.56
C ARG A 334 -60.28 1.08 34.61
N LEU A 335 -61.03 2.07 34.13
CA LEU A 335 -60.53 3.10 33.23
C LEU A 335 -59.48 3.98 33.90
N MET A 336 -59.68 4.34 35.17
CA MET A 336 -58.69 5.07 35.97
C MET A 336 -57.40 4.27 36.13
N SER A 337 -57.50 2.95 36.40
CA SER A 337 -56.32 2.08 36.50
C SER A 337 -55.58 1.94 35.16
N GLN A 338 -56.31 1.91 34.03
CA GLN A 338 -55.70 1.94 32.70
C GLN A 338 -55.04 3.28 32.39
N LEU A 339 -55.65 4.40 32.81
CA LEU A 339 -55.10 5.74 32.66
C LEU A 339 -53.75 5.86 33.39
N THR A 340 -53.68 5.40 34.63
CA THR A 340 -52.44 5.42 35.43
C THR A 340 -51.36 4.51 34.84
N LEU A 341 -51.72 3.34 34.32
CA LEU A 341 -50.76 2.46 33.65
C LEU A 341 -50.21 3.12 32.38
N ASN A 342 -51.08 3.75 31.59
CA ASN A 342 -50.68 4.42 30.35
C ASN A 342 -49.85 5.68 30.63
N SER A 343 -50.10 6.41 31.72
CA SER A 343 -49.25 7.54 32.10
C SER A 343 -47.85 7.07 32.46
N LEU A 344 -47.71 6.03 33.28
CA LEU A 344 -46.40 5.45 33.63
C LEU A 344 -45.64 4.95 32.39
N LYS A 345 -46.34 4.30 31.44
CA LYS A 345 -45.73 3.89 30.15
C LYS A 345 -45.25 5.09 29.33
N ARG A 346 -46.02 6.16 29.27
CA ARG A 346 -45.64 7.39 28.57
C ARG A 346 -44.39 8.00 29.19
N ASP A 347 -44.33 8.09 30.50
CA ASP A 347 -43.20 8.68 31.22
C ASP A 347 -41.93 7.85 31.03
N ALA A 348 -42.04 6.52 31.06
CA ALA A 348 -40.93 5.61 30.74
C ALA A 348 -40.43 5.79 29.30
N LEU A 349 -41.34 5.97 28.32
CA LEU A 349 -40.96 6.25 26.94
C LEU A 349 -40.27 7.62 26.79
N VAL A 350 -40.71 8.63 27.53
CA VAL A 350 -40.07 9.95 27.55
C VAL A 350 -38.66 9.87 28.12
N GLU A 351 -38.44 9.13 29.20
CA GLU A 351 -37.09 8.90 29.75
C GLU A 351 -36.20 8.10 28.80
N ASN A 352 -36.71 7.03 28.19
CA ASN A 352 -35.98 6.27 27.18
C ASN A 352 -35.56 7.16 25.99
N ARG A 353 -36.44 8.08 25.56
CA ARG A 353 -36.13 9.06 24.52
C ARG A 353 -35.03 10.02 24.97
N LYS A 354 -35.06 10.54 26.21
CA LYS A 354 -33.99 11.40 26.74
C LYS A 354 -32.64 10.67 26.76
N HIS A 355 -32.63 9.43 27.23
CA HIS A 355 -31.43 8.58 27.23
C HIS A 355 -30.89 8.34 25.80
N ALA A 356 -31.77 8.06 24.84
CA ALA A 356 -31.39 7.88 23.44
C ALA A 356 -30.79 9.17 22.83
N ILE A 357 -31.32 10.34 23.19
CA ILE A 357 -30.78 11.64 22.75
C ILE A 357 -29.37 11.87 23.33
N LEU A 358 -29.16 11.58 24.62
CA LEU A 358 -27.84 11.66 25.25
C LEU A 358 -26.84 10.70 24.58
N MET A 359 -27.24 9.46 24.31
CA MET A 359 -26.40 8.51 23.57
C MET A 359 -26.07 9.01 22.17
N LEU A 360 -27.04 9.56 21.43
CA LEU A 360 -26.81 10.12 20.10
C LEU A 360 -25.75 11.23 20.15
N ASP A 361 -25.82 12.12 21.15
CA ASP A 361 -24.89 13.23 21.29
C ASP A 361 -23.48 12.75 21.62
N THR A 362 -23.34 11.78 22.53
CA THR A 362 -22.04 11.14 22.80
C THR A 362 -21.45 10.47 21.56
N LEU A 363 -22.25 9.78 20.75
CA LEU A 363 -21.79 9.12 19.52
C LEU A 363 -21.38 10.13 18.44
N LYS A 364 -22.07 11.26 18.31
CA LYS A 364 -21.68 12.33 17.37
C LYS A 364 -20.30 12.90 17.70
N ASN A 365 -20.03 13.12 18.99
CA ASN A 365 -18.80 13.76 19.42
C ASN A 365 -17.61 12.78 19.48
N VAL A 366 -17.84 11.51 19.81
CA VAL A 366 -16.78 10.46 19.82
C VAL A 366 -16.33 10.08 18.40
N GLY A 367 -17.21 10.18 17.40
CA GLY A 367 -16.88 9.84 16.02
C GLY A 367 -16.04 10.89 15.28
N GLN A 368 -16.06 12.16 15.68
CA GLN A 368 -15.49 13.24 14.87
C GLN A 368 -13.95 13.31 14.92
N GLU A 369 -13.34 13.06 16.08
CA GLU A 369 -11.87 13.13 16.23
C GLU A 369 -11.15 11.91 15.60
N SER A 370 -11.67 10.70 15.82
CA SER A 370 -11.09 9.48 15.24
C SER A 370 -11.29 9.40 13.72
N THR A 371 -12.41 9.91 13.20
CA THR A 371 -12.70 9.83 11.76
C THR A 371 -11.84 10.80 10.96
N ALA A 372 -11.51 11.98 11.50
CA ALA A 372 -10.59 12.91 10.83
C ALA A 372 -9.17 12.34 10.70
N GLN A 373 -8.66 11.72 11.77
CA GLN A 373 -7.36 11.02 11.75
C GLN A 373 -7.37 9.85 10.77
N HIS A 374 -8.44 9.04 10.78
CA HIS A 374 -8.58 7.90 9.88
C HIS A 374 -8.69 8.32 8.40
N ILE A 375 -9.28 9.49 8.10
CA ILE A 375 -9.34 10.04 6.73
C ILE A 375 -7.95 10.49 6.26
N LEU A 376 -7.16 11.11 7.14
CA LEU A 376 -5.78 11.50 6.85
C LEU A 376 -4.90 10.28 6.59
N GLU A 377 -4.95 9.28 7.46
CA GLU A 377 -4.21 8.02 7.29
C GLU A 377 -4.61 7.31 6.00
N LYS A 378 -5.92 7.25 5.69
CA LYS A 378 -6.41 6.67 4.43
C LYS A 378 -5.87 7.41 3.20
N LYS A 379 -5.79 8.74 3.23
CA LYS A 379 -5.19 9.53 2.14
C LYS A 379 -3.70 9.24 2.00
N GLN A 380 -2.99 9.14 3.12
CA GLN A 380 -1.54 8.88 3.12
C GLN A 380 -1.21 7.48 2.61
N ILE A 381 -1.95 6.46 3.02
CA ILE A 381 -1.79 5.08 2.52
C ILE A 381 -2.07 5.01 1.02
N ARG A 382 -3.11 5.70 0.54
CA ARG A 382 -3.42 5.76 -0.90
C ARG A 382 -2.31 6.44 -1.71
N ALA A 383 -1.70 7.51 -1.17
CA ALA A 383 -0.59 8.17 -1.83
C ALA A 383 0.63 7.24 -1.93
N ASN A 384 0.96 6.53 -0.85
CA ASN A 384 2.05 5.56 -0.84
C ASN A 384 1.82 4.40 -1.83
N LEU A 385 0.60 3.84 -1.85
CA LEU A 385 0.24 2.79 -2.80
C LEU A 385 0.42 3.25 -4.26
N SER A 386 -0.02 4.48 -4.57
CA SER A 386 0.13 5.04 -5.92
C SER A 386 1.59 5.31 -6.33
N ALA A 387 2.48 5.52 -5.35
CA ALA A 387 3.90 5.68 -5.59
C ALA A 387 4.57 4.33 -5.87
N GLU A 388 4.28 3.31 -5.06
CA GLU A 388 4.77 1.94 -5.29
C GLU A 388 4.30 1.37 -6.63
N GLU A 389 3.02 1.58 -7.00
CA GLU A 389 2.49 1.17 -8.31
C GLU A 389 3.20 1.86 -9.50
N ARG A 390 3.76 3.06 -9.30
CA ARG A 390 4.56 3.74 -10.34
C ARG A 390 5.95 3.13 -10.43
N GLU A 391 6.60 2.89 -9.30
CA GLU A 391 7.91 2.23 -9.27
C GLU A 391 7.85 0.82 -9.87
N GLU A 392 6.80 0.04 -9.57
CA GLU A 392 6.59 -1.28 -10.18
C GLU A 392 6.43 -1.17 -11.70
N ARG A 393 5.67 -0.18 -12.19
CA ARG A 393 5.52 0.08 -13.63
C ARG A 393 6.81 0.50 -14.31
N GLU A 394 7.67 1.26 -13.63
CA GLU A 394 8.99 1.64 -14.16
C GLU A 394 9.94 0.45 -14.20
N LEU A 395 9.96 -0.37 -13.14
CA LEU A 395 10.80 -1.56 -13.06
C LEU A 395 10.41 -2.63 -14.10
N THR A 396 9.11 -2.84 -14.31
CA THR A 396 8.60 -3.76 -15.33
C THR A 396 8.98 -3.30 -16.74
N ARG A 397 8.84 -2.00 -17.06
CA ARG A 397 9.34 -1.44 -18.34
C ARG A 397 10.84 -1.62 -18.52
N ALA A 398 11.64 -1.34 -17.49
CA ALA A 398 13.09 -1.51 -17.55
C ALA A 398 13.48 -2.99 -17.74
N LEU A 399 12.71 -3.92 -17.18
CA LEU A 399 12.91 -5.36 -17.36
C LEU A 399 12.55 -5.78 -18.79
N ASP A 400 11.46 -5.27 -19.35
CA ASP A 400 11.05 -5.53 -20.73
C ASP A 400 12.06 -4.98 -21.76
N GLU A 401 12.61 -3.79 -21.52
CA GLU A 401 13.68 -3.21 -22.35
C GLU A 401 14.95 -4.06 -22.31
N LYS A 402 15.40 -4.45 -21.11
CA LYS A 402 16.55 -5.35 -20.97
C LYS A 402 16.28 -6.72 -21.58
N GLY A 403 15.07 -7.24 -21.42
CA GLY A 403 14.62 -8.49 -22.01
C GLY A 403 14.67 -8.46 -23.54
N ARG A 404 14.17 -7.38 -24.16
CA ARG A 404 14.28 -7.15 -25.61
C ARG A 404 15.72 -7.14 -26.08
N LEU A 405 16.59 -6.39 -25.40
CA LEU A 405 18.00 -6.30 -25.76
C LEU A 405 18.72 -7.66 -25.66
N ILE A 406 18.42 -8.45 -24.63
CA ILE A 406 18.96 -9.82 -24.50
C ILE A 406 18.49 -10.71 -25.65
N ILE A 407 17.22 -10.61 -26.06
CA ILE A 407 16.68 -11.36 -27.21
C ILE A 407 17.41 -10.94 -28.50
N GLU A 408 17.58 -9.65 -28.75
CA GLU A 408 18.30 -9.12 -29.92
C GLU A 408 19.77 -9.57 -29.96
N MET A 409 20.46 -9.55 -28.81
CA MET A 409 21.83 -10.06 -28.75
C MET A 409 21.87 -11.59 -28.98
N LYS A 410 20.88 -12.34 -28.50
CA LYS A 410 20.83 -13.78 -28.70
C LYS A 410 20.54 -14.14 -30.16
N THR A 411 19.60 -13.45 -30.80
CA THR A 411 19.27 -13.68 -32.21
C THR A 411 20.43 -13.29 -33.12
N SER A 412 21.11 -12.18 -32.86
CA SER A 412 22.31 -11.79 -33.62
C SER A 412 23.48 -12.77 -33.45
N LEU A 413 23.74 -13.26 -32.23
CA LEU A 413 24.75 -14.30 -32.00
C LEU A 413 24.40 -15.62 -32.68
N GLN A 414 23.12 -16.01 -32.69
CA GLN A 414 22.65 -17.19 -33.42
C GLN A 414 22.82 -17.01 -34.93
N GLN A 415 22.49 -15.84 -35.49
CA GLN A 415 22.71 -15.52 -36.90
C GLN A 415 24.20 -15.59 -37.26
N ILE A 416 25.09 -15.03 -36.43
CA ILE A 416 26.54 -15.12 -36.62
C ILE A 416 26.98 -16.59 -36.63
N ASN A 417 26.50 -17.41 -35.69
CA ASN A 417 26.84 -18.84 -35.64
C ASN A 417 26.31 -19.64 -36.83
N GLN A 418 25.15 -19.28 -37.37
CA GLN A 418 24.58 -19.86 -38.59
C GLN A 418 25.39 -19.48 -39.82
N LEU A 419 25.77 -18.21 -39.97
CA LEU A 419 26.65 -17.75 -41.06
C LEU A 419 28.02 -18.43 -41.02
N LEU A 420 28.50 -18.76 -39.83
CA LEU A 420 29.76 -19.47 -39.60
C LEU A 420 29.60 -21.01 -39.54
N SER A 421 28.43 -21.55 -39.86
CA SER A 421 28.15 -23.00 -39.79
C SER A 421 29.08 -23.84 -40.68
N THR A 422 29.59 -23.27 -41.77
CA THR A 422 30.51 -23.92 -42.71
C THR A 422 31.99 -23.81 -42.31
N VAL A 423 32.31 -22.98 -41.32
CA VAL A 423 33.69 -22.71 -40.88
C VAL A 423 34.14 -23.73 -39.83
N GLY A 424 35.19 -24.48 -40.12
CA GLY A 424 35.78 -25.46 -39.20
C GLY A 424 35.11 -26.84 -39.21
N ASN A 425 34.01 -27.02 -39.96
CA ASN A 425 33.52 -28.34 -40.27
C ASN A 425 34.51 -29.02 -41.22
N LYS A 426 35.13 -30.12 -40.78
CA LYS A 426 35.78 -31.06 -41.71
C LYS A 426 34.70 -31.45 -42.72
N ALA A 427 34.92 -31.15 -44.00
CA ALA A 427 34.03 -31.62 -45.04
C ALA A 427 33.93 -33.15 -44.89
N ASN A 428 32.80 -33.65 -44.41
CA ASN A 428 32.43 -35.02 -44.68
C ASN A 428 32.38 -35.09 -46.20
N SER A 429 33.29 -35.86 -46.79
CA SER A 429 33.36 -35.95 -48.24
C SER A 429 31.97 -36.33 -48.74
N PRO A 430 31.41 -35.64 -49.76
CA PRO A 430 30.14 -36.06 -50.30
C PRO A 430 30.30 -37.50 -50.81
N PRO A 431 29.35 -38.41 -50.53
CA PRO A 431 29.37 -39.71 -51.19
C PRO A 431 29.37 -39.47 -52.70
N ARG A 432 30.21 -40.23 -53.41
CA ARG A 432 30.48 -40.08 -54.85
C ARG A 432 29.20 -40.37 -55.65
N ALA A 433 28.36 -39.37 -55.84
CA ALA A 433 27.13 -39.43 -56.63
C ALA A 433 27.17 -38.45 -57.83
N PRO A 434 26.46 -38.75 -58.94
CA PRO A 434 26.47 -37.95 -60.18
C PRO A 434 25.93 -36.52 -59.99
N ALA A 435 26.43 -35.58 -60.79
CA ALA A 435 26.22 -34.12 -60.63
C ALA A 435 24.74 -33.68 -60.60
N ALA A 436 23.82 -34.41 -61.25
CA ALA A 436 22.39 -34.11 -61.25
C ALA A 436 21.71 -34.31 -59.87
N ILE A 437 22.30 -35.13 -59.01
CA ILE A 437 21.77 -35.43 -57.66
C ILE A 437 22.33 -34.43 -56.62
N LYS A 438 23.48 -33.80 -56.90
CA LYS A 438 24.12 -32.85 -55.97
C LYS A 438 23.28 -31.58 -55.75
N TYR A 439 22.67 -31.06 -56.81
CA TYR A 439 21.76 -29.91 -56.70
C TYR A 439 20.47 -30.22 -55.95
N ALA A 440 20.01 -31.48 -55.95
CA ALA A 440 18.80 -31.89 -55.24
C ALA A 440 19.02 -32.12 -53.73
N PHE A 441 20.27 -32.36 -53.29
CA PHE A 441 20.60 -32.57 -51.87
C PHE A 441 21.08 -31.31 -51.14
N GLU A 442 21.60 -30.30 -51.85
CA GLU A 442 21.99 -29.01 -51.22
C GLU A 442 20.77 -28.23 -50.70
N ASP A 443 19.62 -28.31 -51.36
CA ASP A 443 18.37 -27.67 -50.90
C ASP A 443 17.65 -28.44 -49.77
N VAL A 444 17.97 -29.73 -49.57
CA VAL A 444 17.23 -30.62 -48.64
C VAL A 444 17.92 -30.83 -47.29
N LEU A 445 19.19 -30.43 -47.14
CA LEU A 445 19.98 -30.69 -45.92
C LEU A 445 20.59 -29.42 -45.30
N GLN A 446 19.78 -28.37 -45.09
CA GLN A 446 20.07 -27.45 -43.98
C GLN A 446 19.45 -28.04 -42.70
N PRO A 447 20.26 -28.60 -41.77
CA PRO A 447 19.71 -29.00 -40.49
C PRO A 447 19.12 -27.76 -39.82
N ILE A 448 17.85 -27.84 -39.44
CA ILE A 448 17.17 -26.80 -38.65
C ILE A 448 18.07 -26.50 -37.45
N PRO A 449 18.59 -25.27 -37.29
CA PRO A 449 19.53 -24.96 -36.23
C PRO A 449 18.85 -25.23 -34.89
N GLU A 450 19.39 -26.16 -34.09
CA GLU A 450 18.97 -26.32 -32.71
C GLU A 450 19.18 -24.97 -32.01
N VAL A 451 18.10 -24.40 -31.49
CA VAL A 451 18.12 -23.08 -30.84
C VAL A 451 18.87 -23.23 -29.53
N GLU A 452 20.18 -23.03 -29.57
CA GLU A 452 21.03 -23.15 -28.39
C GLU A 452 20.62 -22.05 -27.39
N ALA A 453 20.13 -22.47 -26.23
CA ALA A 453 19.50 -21.56 -25.27
C ALA A 453 20.51 -20.75 -24.45
N ASP A 454 21.74 -21.25 -24.36
CA ASP A 454 22.80 -20.81 -23.48
C ASP A 454 23.72 -19.79 -24.17
N PHE A 455 23.76 -18.58 -23.60
CA PHE A 455 24.42 -17.43 -24.19
C PHE A 455 25.95 -17.59 -24.23
N ASP A 456 26.54 -18.19 -23.20
CA ASP A 456 27.98 -18.39 -23.09
C ASP A 456 28.48 -19.44 -24.09
N LYS A 457 27.64 -20.45 -24.38
CA LYS A 457 27.93 -21.44 -25.42
C LYS A 457 27.88 -20.81 -26.81
N LEU A 458 26.86 -19.99 -27.09
CA LEU A 458 26.76 -19.26 -28.36
C LEU A 458 27.99 -18.37 -28.61
N ILE A 459 28.44 -17.62 -27.60
CA ILE A 459 29.64 -16.78 -27.69
C ILE A 459 30.90 -17.63 -27.89
N SER A 460 31.04 -18.71 -27.14
CA SER A 460 32.21 -19.59 -27.22
C SER A 460 32.33 -20.25 -28.60
N THR A 461 31.21 -20.75 -29.14
CA THR A 461 31.14 -21.33 -30.48
C THR A 461 31.45 -20.31 -31.57
N ALA A 462 30.88 -19.10 -31.46
CA ALA A 462 31.15 -18.01 -32.41
C ALA A 462 32.64 -17.64 -32.39
N ARG A 463 33.23 -17.50 -31.19
CA ARG A 463 34.64 -17.17 -31.02
C ARG A 463 35.56 -18.22 -31.63
N GLN A 464 35.27 -19.51 -31.43
CA GLN A 464 36.06 -20.61 -31.99
C GLN A 464 35.99 -20.60 -33.53
N LYS A 465 34.80 -20.44 -34.10
CA LYS A 465 34.60 -20.41 -35.55
C LYS A 465 35.23 -19.18 -36.20
N ILE A 466 35.09 -17.99 -35.60
CA ILE A 466 35.74 -16.77 -36.06
C ILE A 466 37.27 -16.93 -36.00
N ALA A 467 37.81 -17.50 -34.92
CA ALA A 467 39.25 -17.74 -34.82
C ALA A 467 39.76 -18.68 -35.93
N ALA A 468 39.01 -19.75 -36.25
CA ALA A 468 39.32 -20.64 -37.36
C ALA A 468 39.26 -19.92 -38.72
N LEU A 469 38.25 -19.06 -38.94
CA LEU A 469 38.13 -18.24 -40.15
C LEU A 469 39.33 -17.30 -40.31
N ILE A 470 39.68 -16.56 -39.24
CA ILE A 470 40.81 -15.62 -39.24
C ILE A 470 42.10 -16.36 -39.56
N GLN A 471 42.31 -17.55 -38.98
CA GLN A 471 43.49 -18.36 -39.24
C GLN A 471 43.54 -18.85 -40.70
N ALA A 472 42.40 -19.22 -41.30
CA ALA A 472 42.32 -19.61 -42.70
C ALA A 472 42.58 -18.43 -43.65
N VAL A 473 41.97 -17.27 -43.38
CA VAL A 473 42.16 -16.04 -44.16
C VAL A 473 43.60 -15.54 -44.07
N SER A 474 44.27 -15.68 -42.91
CA SER A 474 45.68 -15.27 -42.75
C SER A 474 46.66 -16.04 -43.63
N LYS A 475 46.26 -17.20 -44.16
CA LYS A 475 47.06 -18.06 -45.06
C LYS A 475 46.70 -17.86 -46.54
N MET A 476 45.76 -16.98 -46.85
CA MET A 476 45.29 -16.72 -48.22
C MET A 476 46.19 -15.67 -48.88
N GLU A 477 46.73 -15.96 -50.07
CA GLU A 477 47.50 -15.00 -50.85
C GLU A 477 46.57 -13.94 -51.46
N VAL A 478 46.84 -12.68 -51.16
CA VAL A 478 45.96 -11.55 -51.56
C VAL A 478 46.38 -11.03 -52.93
N ASN A 479 45.67 -11.47 -53.97
CA ASN A 479 45.79 -10.90 -55.32
C ASN A 479 45.15 -9.51 -55.40
N ASP A 480 45.55 -8.69 -56.39
CA ASP A 480 45.07 -7.32 -56.54
C ASP A 480 43.55 -7.22 -56.79
N ASP A 481 42.95 -8.22 -57.45
CA ASP A 481 41.49 -8.30 -57.62
C ASP A 481 40.78 -8.51 -56.29
N VAL A 482 41.27 -9.42 -55.44
CA VAL A 482 40.72 -9.68 -54.10
C VAL A 482 40.83 -8.42 -53.23
N ARG A 483 41.92 -7.67 -53.36
CA ARG A 483 42.12 -6.39 -52.67
C ARG A 483 41.14 -5.32 -53.15
N ALA A 484 40.87 -5.25 -54.46
CA ALA A 484 39.89 -4.33 -55.02
C ALA A 484 38.46 -4.68 -54.56
N THR A 485 38.08 -5.97 -54.58
CA THR A 485 36.77 -6.42 -54.09
C THR A 485 36.61 -6.17 -52.60
N ALA A 486 37.64 -6.44 -51.79
CA ALA A 486 37.63 -6.16 -50.35
C ALA A 486 37.51 -4.66 -50.05
N ARG A 487 38.20 -3.79 -50.80
CA ARG A 487 38.05 -2.33 -50.69
C ARG A 487 36.64 -1.89 -51.07
N HIS A 488 36.06 -2.43 -52.13
CA HIS A 488 34.68 -2.10 -52.52
C HIS A 488 33.67 -2.57 -51.47
N PHE A 489 33.86 -3.75 -50.89
CA PHE A 489 33.01 -4.28 -49.83
C PHE A 489 33.13 -3.45 -48.55
N TYR A 490 34.35 -3.07 -48.16
CA TYR A 490 34.61 -2.18 -47.02
C TYR A 490 34.00 -0.79 -47.23
N ASN A 491 34.13 -0.22 -48.42
CA ASN A 491 33.52 1.05 -48.77
C ASN A 491 31.98 0.97 -48.75
N ASN A 492 31.38 -0.16 -49.15
CA ASN A 492 29.93 -0.37 -49.04
C ASN A 492 29.48 -0.51 -47.57
N ILE A 493 30.26 -1.19 -46.72
CA ILE A 493 29.98 -1.25 -45.28
C ILE A 493 30.06 0.15 -44.67
N LEU A 494 31.12 0.90 -44.96
CA LEU A 494 31.25 2.29 -44.50
C LEU A 494 30.11 3.16 -45.01
N ALA A 495 29.75 3.06 -46.28
CA ALA A 495 28.64 3.83 -46.85
C ALA A 495 27.29 3.46 -46.20
N ARG A 496 27.10 2.21 -45.77
CA ARG A 496 25.89 1.76 -45.06
C ARG A 496 25.89 2.24 -43.61
N MET A 497 27.00 2.08 -42.89
CA MET A 497 27.17 2.58 -41.51
C MET A 497 27.02 4.10 -41.45
N MET A 498 27.56 4.84 -42.43
CA MET A 498 27.37 6.29 -42.53
C MET A 498 25.91 6.65 -42.81
N ARG A 499 25.15 5.83 -43.56
CA ARG A 499 23.72 6.05 -43.83
C ARG A 499 22.83 5.75 -42.63
N ASP A 500 23.17 4.73 -41.85
CA ASP A 500 22.44 4.34 -40.64
C ASP A 500 22.77 5.27 -39.47
N ASN A 501 24.03 5.70 -39.32
CA ASN A 501 24.41 6.76 -38.37
C ASN A 501 23.80 8.11 -38.75
N TYR A 502 23.64 8.46 -40.03
CA TYR A 502 22.93 9.68 -40.43
C TYR A 502 21.43 9.65 -40.04
N LYS A 503 20.86 8.48 -39.75
CA LYS A 503 19.49 8.38 -39.21
C LYS A 503 19.43 8.54 -37.68
N GLU A 504 20.53 8.26 -36.97
CA GLU A 504 20.63 8.44 -35.50
C GLU A 504 21.26 9.78 -35.08
N GLU A 505 22.12 10.39 -35.91
CA GLU A 505 22.69 11.73 -35.63
C GLU A 505 21.73 12.88 -35.96
N VAL A 506 20.68 12.64 -36.76
CA VAL A 506 19.59 13.63 -36.94
C VAL A 506 18.74 13.79 -35.68
N THR A 507 18.95 12.96 -34.64
CA THR A 507 18.28 13.12 -33.34
C THR A 507 19.19 13.57 -32.20
N ALA A 508 20.50 13.75 -32.41
CA ALA A 508 21.39 14.10 -31.30
C ALA A 508 22.74 14.71 -31.71
N GLU A 509 22.77 15.93 -32.28
CA GLU A 509 23.72 17.00 -31.91
C GLU A 509 23.47 18.28 -32.74
N GLY A 510 23.09 19.36 -32.06
CA GLY A 510 22.87 20.69 -32.64
C GLY A 510 21.39 20.93 -33.01
N GLY A 511 20.57 21.56 -32.17
CA GLY A 511 20.88 22.92 -31.74
C GLY A 511 20.91 23.92 -32.91
N LEU A 512 20.28 23.63 -34.06
CA LEU A 512 19.68 24.69 -34.85
C LEU A 512 18.35 25.02 -34.19
N ILE A 513 18.38 26.09 -33.40
CA ILE A 513 17.18 26.85 -33.10
C ILE A 513 16.68 27.35 -34.47
N GLU A 514 15.82 26.58 -35.11
CA GLU A 514 14.77 27.18 -35.92
C GLU A 514 13.99 28.05 -34.93
N PHE A 515 14.39 29.33 -34.85
CA PHE A 515 13.44 30.37 -34.54
C PHE A 515 12.44 30.31 -35.70
N GLU A 516 11.47 29.41 -35.60
CA GLU A 516 10.13 29.77 -36.02
C GLU A 516 9.83 31.03 -35.22
N MET A 517 10.09 32.18 -35.84
CA MET A 517 9.42 33.40 -35.47
C MET A 517 7.95 33.12 -35.68
N GLU A 518 7.30 32.54 -34.67
CA GLU A 518 5.86 32.59 -34.52
C GLU A 518 5.52 34.08 -34.57
N ASP A 519 5.03 34.53 -35.74
CA ASP A 519 4.55 35.87 -35.94
C ASP A 519 3.51 36.14 -34.84
N PRO A 520 3.76 37.08 -33.90
CA PRO A 520 2.88 37.30 -32.76
C PRO A 520 1.48 37.81 -33.17
N ASN A 521 1.28 38.15 -34.44
CA ASN A 521 -0.03 38.48 -35.01
C ASN A 521 -0.82 37.28 -35.53
N VAL A 522 -0.22 36.09 -35.65
CA VAL A 522 -0.90 34.89 -36.14
C VAL A 522 -1.14 33.93 -34.98
N PRO A 523 -2.40 33.73 -34.54
CA PRO A 523 -2.69 32.86 -33.40
C PRO A 523 -2.33 31.41 -33.72
N SER A 524 -1.56 30.76 -32.83
CA SER A 524 -1.21 29.34 -32.96
C SER A 524 -2.46 28.45 -33.00
N HIS A 525 -2.36 27.29 -33.65
CA HIS A 525 -3.48 26.35 -33.80
C HIS A 525 -4.16 25.98 -32.46
N ALA A 526 -3.39 25.96 -31.37
CA ALA A 526 -3.92 25.75 -30.02
C ALA A 526 -4.77 26.94 -29.53
N ILE A 527 -4.34 28.18 -29.79
CA ILE A 527 -5.08 29.41 -29.46
C ILE A 527 -6.33 29.52 -30.34
N VAL A 528 -6.25 29.14 -31.62
CA VAL A 528 -7.41 29.07 -32.52
C VAL A 528 -8.43 28.05 -32.01
N LYS A 529 -7.99 26.87 -31.56
CA LYS A 529 -8.87 25.87 -30.92
C LYS A 529 -9.49 26.34 -29.60
N LEU A 530 -8.72 27.09 -28.80
CA LEU A 530 -9.21 27.63 -27.54
C LEU A 530 -10.24 28.74 -27.78
N ARG A 531 -9.97 29.66 -28.71
CA ARG A 531 -10.90 30.74 -29.10
C ARG A 531 -12.15 30.20 -29.79
N SER A 532 -12.04 29.18 -30.64
CA SER A 532 -13.22 28.57 -31.26
C SER A 532 -14.09 27.84 -30.23
N LYS A 533 -13.47 27.15 -29.25
CA LYS A 533 -14.20 26.59 -28.11
C LYS A 533 -14.89 27.67 -27.27
N GLN A 534 -14.19 28.76 -26.95
CA GLN A 534 -14.75 29.88 -26.18
C GLN A 534 -15.88 30.61 -26.93
N LEU A 535 -15.80 30.73 -28.26
CA LEU A 535 -16.88 31.28 -29.10
C LEU A 535 -18.13 30.39 -29.11
N ILE A 536 -17.94 29.07 -29.16
CA ILE A 536 -19.04 28.11 -29.08
C ILE A 536 -19.69 28.18 -27.70
N ASP A 537 -18.89 28.17 -26.63
CA ASP A 537 -19.39 28.25 -25.25
C ASP A 537 -20.09 29.61 -24.98
N ALA A 538 -19.63 30.71 -25.58
CA ALA A 538 -20.27 32.01 -25.49
C ALA A 538 -21.60 32.10 -26.28
N GLN A 539 -21.70 31.46 -27.45
CA GLN A 539 -22.96 31.39 -28.21
C GLN A 539 -24.00 30.46 -27.57
N VAL A 540 -23.56 29.40 -26.87
CA VAL A 540 -24.47 28.53 -26.10
C VAL A 540 -25.02 29.26 -24.87
N SER A 541 -24.25 30.17 -24.28
CA SER A 541 -24.69 30.97 -23.12
C SER A 541 -25.71 32.07 -23.45
N GLU A 542 -25.88 32.48 -24.72
CA GLU A 542 -26.86 33.51 -25.12
C GLU A 542 -28.26 32.95 -25.40
N PHE A 543 -28.44 31.62 -25.44
CA PHE A 543 -29.72 30.97 -25.79
C PHE A 543 -30.41 30.22 -24.65
N ASP A 544 -29.85 30.21 -23.43
CA ASP A 544 -30.55 29.64 -22.28
C ASP A 544 -31.58 30.64 -21.72
N VAL A 545 -32.79 30.52 -22.26
CA VAL A 545 -34.02 31.12 -21.73
C VAL A 545 -34.19 30.68 -20.26
N PRO A 546 -34.37 31.61 -19.30
CA PRO A 546 -34.64 31.24 -17.92
C PRO A 546 -36.06 30.69 -17.80
N ASP A 547 -36.19 29.38 -17.60
CA ASP A 547 -37.46 28.78 -17.21
C ASP A 547 -37.86 29.31 -15.83
N ALA A 548 -39.01 29.98 -15.80
CA ALA A 548 -39.57 30.65 -14.65
C ALA A 548 -39.97 29.65 -13.54
N PRO A 549 -40.01 30.09 -12.27
CA PRO A 549 -40.31 29.23 -11.13
C PRO A 549 -41.83 29.08 -10.94
N ALA A 550 -42.34 27.85 -10.90
CA ALA A 550 -43.68 27.56 -10.42
C ALA A 550 -43.68 27.28 -8.91
N LYS A 551 -44.30 28.20 -8.17
CA LYS A 551 -44.85 28.06 -6.80
C LYS A 551 -45.74 26.78 -6.74
N LYS A 552 -45.90 26.05 -5.64
CA LYS A 552 -46.28 26.42 -4.26
C LYS A 552 -46.05 25.21 -3.36
#